data_AF-A0A820GG06-F1
#
_entry.id   AF-A0A820GG06-F1
#
_cell.length_a   1.000
_cell.length_b   1.000
_cell.length_c   1.000
_cell.angle_alpha   90.00
_cell.angle_beta   90.00
_cell.angle_gamma   90.00
#
_symmetry.space_group_name_H-M   'P 1'
#
loop_
_entity.id
_entity.type
_entity.pdbx_description
1 polymer ?
#
loop_
_entity_poly.entity_id
_entity_poly.type
_entity_poly.pdbx_seq_one_letter_code
_entity_poly.pdbx_strand_id
1 'polypeptide(L)'
;PVSACLLAEQFNVIRDGDRLFYSHHGVLTPEQLKEMQDYPIHCFYCAFVDIDEIPLNPFKSPNDSDNMLQRCSECRPFKFNYWKDKSS
;
A
#
# COMPACT_ATOMS: atom_id res chain seq x y z
N PRO A 1 -0.42 -14.59 22.99
CA PRO A 1 0.22 -13.64 23.93
C PRO A 1 1.73 -13.48 23.69
N VAL A 2 2.50 -14.58 23.73
CA VAL A 2 3.97 -14.54 23.49
C VAL A 2 4.31 -14.25 22.02
N SER A 3 3.64 -14.92 21.08
CA SER A 3 3.87 -14.70 19.64
C SER A 3 3.59 -13.25 19.20
N ALA A 4 2.53 -12.63 19.73
CA ALA A 4 2.21 -11.24 19.42
C ALA A 4 3.28 -10.26 19.92
N CYS A 5 3.85 -10.49 21.12
CA CYS A 5 4.92 -9.68 21.67
C CYS A 5 6.18 -9.75 20.78
N LEU A 6 6.63 -10.97 20.47
CA LEU A 6 7.83 -11.20 19.65
C LEU A 6 7.69 -10.60 18.24
N LEU A 7 6.52 -10.76 17.62
CA LEU A 7 6.25 -10.17 16.31
C LEU A 7 6.23 -8.64 16.38
N ALA A 8 5.54 -8.06 17.37
CA ALA A 8 5.49 -6.61 17.53
C ALA A 8 6.87 -6.01 17.77
N GLU A 9 7.68 -6.64 18.62
CA GLU A 9 9.06 -6.23 18.87
C GLU A 9 9.88 -6.27 17.59
N GLN A 10 9.82 -7.38 16.83
CA GLN A 10 10.54 -7.53 15.57
C GLN A 10 10.12 -6.47 14.54
N PHE A 11 8.82 -6.22 14.36
CA PHE A 11 8.32 -5.21 13.41
C PHE A 11 8.68 -3.78 13.83
N ASN A 12 8.70 -3.47 15.13
CA ASN A 12 9.10 -2.15 15.61
C ASN A 12 10.60 -1.90 15.37
N VAL A 13 11.46 -2.88 15.71
CA VAL A 13 12.91 -2.74 15.54
C VAL A 13 13.28 -2.48 14.07
N ILE A 14 12.67 -3.21 13.13
CA ILE A 14 12.97 -3.00 11.70
C ILE A 14 12.41 -1.67 11.18
N ARG A 15 11.27 -1.20 11.69
CA ARG A 15 10.71 0.10 11.29
C ARG A 15 11.59 1.24 11.80
N ASP A 16 11.84 1.26 13.12
CA ASP A 16 12.46 2.39 13.80
C ASP A 16 13.97 2.44 13.54
N GLY A 17 14.60 1.29 13.30
CA GLY A 17 16.02 1.17 12.96
C GLY A 17 16.35 1.39 11.47
N ASP A 18 15.35 1.42 10.59
CA ASP A 18 15.58 1.62 9.16
C ASP A 18 15.68 3.12 8.81
N ARG A 19 16.90 3.55 8.49
CA ARG A 19 17.19 4.92 8.04
C ARG A 19 16.36 5.32 6.82
N LEU A 20 16.00 4.37 5.96
CA LEU A 20 15.25 4.57 4.72
C LEU A 20 13.79 4.15 4.84
N PHE A 21 13.26 4.01 6.07
CA PHE A 21 11.85 3.71 6.26
C PHE A 21 10.98 4.76 5.56
N TYR A 22 10.03 4.31 4.72
CA TYR A 22 9.37 5.16 3.71
C TYR A 22 8.67 6.41 4.26
N SER A 23 8.22 6.37 5.52
CA SER A 23 7.53 7.51 6.15
C SER A 23 8.48 8.48 6.85
N HIS A 24 9.78 8.21 6.89
CA HIS A 24 10.76 9.14 7.44
C HIS A 24 10.92 10.38 6.56
N HIS A 25 11.11 11.52 7.21
CA HIS A 25 11.26 12.80 6.52
C HIS A 25 12.46 12.78 5.57
N GLY A 26 12.23 13.18 4.31
CA GLY A 26 13.27 13.26 3.29
C GLY A 26 13.55 11.96 2.54
N VAL A 27 12.89 10.84 2.90
CA VAL A 27 12.94 9.60 2.09
C VAL A 27 12.05 9.72 0.85
N LEU A 28 10.81 10.19 1.06
CA LEU A 28 9.85 10.50 0.00
C LEU A 28 9.44 11.96 0.08
N THR A 29 9.06 12.56 -1.06
CA THR A 29 8.38 13.85 -1.04
C THR A 29 6.97 13.69 -0.47
N PRO A 30 6.33 14.78 0.01
CA PRO A 30 4.96 14.71 0.52
C PRO A 30 3.96 14.13 -0.50
N GLU A 31 4.13 14.42 -1.79
CA GLU A 31 3.27 13.91 -2.85
C GLU A 31 3.48 12.42 -3.10
N GLN A 32 4.74 11.98 -3.09
CA GLN A 32 5.10 10.57 -3.22
C GLN A 32 4.53 9.74 -2.06
N LEU A 33 4.70 10.23 -0.81
CA LEU A 33 4.19 9.56 0.37
C LEU A 33 2.65 9.49 0.37
N LYS A 34 1.98 10.58 0.01
CA LYS A 34 0.52 10.64 -0.09
C LYS A 34 -0.01 9.67 -1.13
N GLU A 35 0.61 9.62 -2.31
CA GLU A 35 0.21 8.66 -3.34
C GLU A 35 0.39 7.21 -2.87
N MET A 36 1.51 6.89 -2.21
CA MET A 36 1.74 5.54 -1.66
C MET A 36 0.76 5.16 -0.55
N GLN A 37 0.39 6.09 0.34
CA GLN A 37 -0.53 5.82 1.45
C GLN A 37 -2.00 5.75 1.01
N ASP A 38 -2.41 6.61 0.08
CA ASP A 38 -3.80 6.73 -0.36
C ASP A 38 -4.13 5.77 -1.52
N TYR A 39 -3.14 5.12 -2.14
CA TYR A 39 -3.40 4.19 -3.25
C TYR A 39 -4.14 2.93 -2.74
N PRO A 40 -5.31 2.60 -3.30
CA PRO A 40 -6.08 1.47 -2.81
C PRO A 40 -5.33 0.15 -3.00
N ILE A 41 -5.19 -0.63 -1.93
CA ILE A 41 -4.45 -1.90 -1.97
C ILE A 41 -5.06 -2.90 -2.96
N HIS A 42 -6.38 -2.89 -3.16
CA HIS A 42 -7.03 -3.72 -4.17
C HIS A 42 -6.60 -3.34 -5.60
N CYS A 43 -6.45 -2.04 -5.88
CA CYS A 43 -5.91 -1.54 -7.13
C CYS A 43 -4.42 -1.82 -7.32
N PHE A 44 -3.66 -1.96 -6.23
CA PHE A 44 -2.29 -2.45 -6.29
C PHE A 44 -2.27 -3.89 -6.80
N TYR A 45 -3.04 -4.80 -6.20
CA TYR A 45 -3.08 -6.18 -6.68
C TYR A 45 -3.55 -6.30 -8.13
N CYS A 46 -4.60 -5.57 -8.53
CA CYS A 46 -5.06 -5.51 -9.93
C CYS A 46 -3.95 -5.12 -10.93
N ALA A 47 -2.99 -4.29 -10.51
CA ALA A 47 -1.91 -3.83 -11.39
C ALA A 47 -0.78 -4.87 -11.56
N PHE A 48 -0.67 -5.87 -10.67
CA PHE A 48 0.46 -6.80 -10.63
C PHE A 48 0.06 -8.27 -10.74
N VAL A 49 -1.23 -8.58 -10.61
CA VAL A 49 -1.77 -9.94 -10.65
C VAL A 49 -2.80 -10.02 -11.78
N ASP A 50 -2.82 -11.16 -12.49
CA ASP A 50 -3.77 -11.42 -13.57
C ASP A 50 -5.13 -11.86 -13.01
N ILE A 51 -5.92 -10.86 -12.57
CA ILE A 51 -7.28 -11.02 -12.01
C ILE A 51 -8.18 -9.88 -12.49
N ASP A 52 -9.48 -10.18 -12.64
CA ASP A 52 -10.47 -9.19 -13.09
C ASP A 52 -11.21 -8.49 -11.94
N GLU A 53 -11.39 -9.19 -10.82
CA GLU A 53 -12.15 -8.73 -9.66
C GLU A 53 -11.44 -9.09 -8.35
N ILE A 54 -11.50 -8.18 -7.37
CA ILE A 54 -10.86 -8.33 -6.06
C ILE A 54 -11.68 -7.57 -4.99
N PRO A 55 -11.78 -8.05 -3.74
CA PRO A 55 -12.49 -7.30 -2.70
C PRO A 55 -11.77 -6.00 -2.33
N LEU A 56 -12.53 -5.01 -1.85
CA LEU A 56 -12.00 -3.71 -1.39
C LEU A 56 -10.83 -3.85 -0.41
N ASN A 57 -10.96 -4.79 0.53
CA ASN A 57 -9.92 -5.23 1.46
C ASN A 57 -9.52 -6.69 1.14
N PRO A 58 -8.38 -6.91 0.46
CA PRO A 58 -7.90 -8.23 0.07
C PRO A 58 -7.36 -9.07 1.23
N PHE A 59 -7.28 -8.52 2.46
CA PHE A 59 -6.91 -9.27 3.65
C PHE A 59 -8.10 -9.94 4.35
N LYS A 60 -9.33 -9.72 3.86
CA LYS A 60 -10.57 -10.30 4.38
C LYS A 60 -11.32 -11.02 3.27
N SER A 61 -12.12 -12.01 3.64
CA SER A 61 -13.06 -12.65 2.71
C SER A 61 -14.06 -11.63 2.15
N PRO A 62 -14.47 -11.76 0.88
CA PRO A 62 -15.48 -10.88 0.29
C PRO A 62 -16.83 -11.05 0.99
N ASN A 63 -17.60 -9.96 1.06
CA ASN A 63 -18.98 -9.98 1.53
C ASN A 63 -19.78 -8.83 0.91
N ASP A 64 -21.10 -8.96 0.87
CA ASP A 64 -21.97 -8.02 0.15
C ASP A 64 -22.25 -6.71 0.90
N SER A 65 -21.79 -6.57 2.15
CA SER A 65 -22.04 -5.38 2.97
C SER A 65 -20.94 -4.32 2.86
N ASP A 66 -19.68 -4.70 3.09
CA ASP A 66 -18.57 -3.75 3.24
C ASP A 66 -17.27 -4.19 2.53
N ASN A 67 -17.25 -5.38 1.94
CA ASN A 67 -16.06 -5.93 1.28
C ASN A 67 -16.41 -6.64 -0.03
N MET A 68 -17.28 -6.02 -0.81
CA MET A 68 -17.72 -6.57 -2.09
C MET A 68 -16.55 -6.63 -3.08
N LEU A 69 -16.66 -7.55 -4.05
CA LEU A 69 -15.73 -7.60 -5.17
C LEU A 69 -15.88 -6.32 -6.01
N GLN A 70 -14.75 -5.79 -6.44
CA GLN A 70 -14.65 -4.63 -7.33
C GLN A 70 -13.89 -5.04 -8.57
N ARG A 71 -14.30 -4.49 -9.72
CA ARG A 71 -13.62 -4.72 -10.99
C ARG A 71 -12.32 -3.93 -11.04
N CYS A 72 -11.26 -4.58 -11.47
CA CYS A 72 -9.96 -3.95 -11.69
C CYS A 72 -10.03 -2.79 -12.71
N SER A 73 -11.01 -2.80 -13.61
CA SER A 73 -11.26 -1.69 -14.54
C SER A 73 -11.69 -0.38 -13.85
N GLU A 74 -12.17 -0.43 -12.61
CA GLU A 74 -12.57 0.76 -11.84
C GLU A 74 -11.39 1.41 -11.10
N CYS A 75 -10.24 0.75 -11.09
CA CYS A 75 -9.06 1.25 -10.43
C CYS A 75 -8.43 2.43 -11.15
N ARG A 76 -8.19 3.51 -10.41
CA ARG A 76 -7.34 4.61 -10.89
C ARG A 76 -5.90 4.12 -11.05
N PRO A 77 -5.13 4.61 -12.03
CA PRO A 77 -3.71 4.32 -12.12
C PRO A 77 -2.92 4.96 -10.97
N PHE A 78 -1.79 4.34 -10.62
CA PHE A 78 -0.81 4.91 -9.70
C PHE A 78 -0.10 6.12 -10.33
N LYS A 79 0.04 7.21 -9.56
CA LYS A 79 0.62 8.47 -10.04
C LYS A 79 2.15 8.47 -9.98
N PHE A 80 2.78 7.82 -10.96
CA PHE A 80 4.25 7.79 -11.08
C PHE A 80 4.88 9.15 -11.42
N ASN A 81 4.11 10.14 -11.84
CA ASN A 81 4.62 11.48 -12.15
C ASN A 81 5.27 12.18 -10.95
N TYR A 82 4.97 11.78 -9.72
CA TYR A 82 5.64 12.29 -8.52
C TYR A 82 7.11 11.84 -8.40
N TRP A 83 7.55 10.85 -9.18
CA TRP A 83 8.95 10.40 -9.27
C TRP A 83 9.68 10.90 -10.51
N LYS A 84 9.01 11.69 -11.36
CA LYS A 84 9.68 12.28 -12.52
C LYS A 84 10.78 13.23 -12.03
N ASP A 85 12.01 12.99 -12.48
CA ASP A 85 13.13 13.86 -12.17
C ASP A 85 12.85 15.28 -12.68
N LYS A 86 13.17 16.27 -11.85
CA LYS A 86 13.05 17.69 -12.16
C LYS A 86 14.30 18.23 -12.88
N SER A 87 15.35 17.41 -13.02
CA SER A 87 16.46 17.72 -13.92
C SER A 87 15.98 17.66 -15.37
N SER A 88 15.50 18.78 -15.88
CA SER A 88 15.29 19.07 -17.29
C SER A 88 15.89 20.44 -17.57
#